data_AF-A0A815AW09-F1
#
_entry.id   AF-A0A815AW09-F1
#
_cell.length_a   1.000
_cell.length_b   1.000
_cell.length_c   1.000
_cell.angle_alpha   90.00
_cell.angle_beta   90.00
_cell.angle_gamma   90.00
#
_symmetry.space_group_name_H-M   'P 1'
#
loop_
_entity.id
_entity.type
_entity.pdbx_description
1 polymer ?
#
loop_
_entity_poly.entity_id
_entity_poly.type
_entity_poly.pdbx_seq_one_letter_code
_entity_poly.pdbx_strand_id
1 'polypeptide(L)'
;MKFSHLYSKRERFKRHILVKRFVFDYLSADGILILRLISENISDLLTSEVINELWNEYKKISNLSPTNREKYQRLRLTSPQTTDMITTTTTRNMHYRPMFK
;
A
#
# COMPACT_ATOMS: atom_id res chain seq x y z
N MET A 1 24.71 -5.11 35.78
CA MET A 1 24.21 -4.15 34.75
C MET A 1 24.70 -4.41 33.31
N LYS A 2 25.29 -5.56 32.94
CA LYS A 2 25.75 -5.83 31.55
C LYS A 2 24.66 -6.36 30.59
N PHE A 3 23.56 -6.89 31.12
CA PHE A 3 22.51 -7.54 30.31
C PHE A 3 21.54 -6.56 29.63
N SER A 4 21.30 -5.37 30.21
CA SER A 4 20.40 -4.35 29.65
C SER A 4 20.91 -3.80 28.31
N HIS A 5 22.22 -3.60 28.18
CA HIS A 5 22.84 -3.14 26.94
C HIS A 5 22.76 -4.16 25.80
N LEU A 6 22.88 -5.46 26.11
CA LEU A 6 22.75 -6.54 25.12
C LEU A 6 21.29 -6.70 24.64
N TYR A 7 20.33 -6.56 25.55
CA TYR A 7 18.91 -6.59 25.19
C TYR A 7 18.56 -5.46 24.21
N SER A 8 19.06 -4.25 24.48
CA SER A 8 18.90 -3.09 23.59
C SER A 8 19.53 -3.31 22.20
N LYS A 9 20.72 -3.93 22.14
CA LYS A 9 21.41 -4.24 20.87
C LYS A 9 20.60 -5.24 20.02
N ARG A 10 20.04 -6.28 20.64
CA ARG A 10 19.21 -7.28 19.95
C ARG A 10 17.92 -6.68 19.41
N GLU A 11 17.26 -5.82 20.17
CA GLU A 11 16.01 -5.16 19.74
C GLU A 11 16.24 -4.18 18.59
N ARG A 12 17.34 -3.43 18.59
CA ARG A 12 17.73 -2.58 17.44
C ARG A 12 17.96 -3.40 16.17
N PHE A 13 18.65 -4.53 16.29
CA PHE A 13 18.92 -5.41 15.15
C PHE A 13 17.63 -6.00 14.55
N LYS A 14 16.69 -6.44 15.40
CA LYS A 14 15.36 -6.89 14.94
C LYS A 14 14.61 -5.79 14.20
N ARG A 15 14.54 -4.57 14.76
CA ARG A 15 13.88 -3.44 14.09
C ARG A 15 14.52 -3.12 12.74
N HIS A 16 15.84 -3.15 12.67
CA HIS A 16 16.57 -2.90 11.43
C HIS A 16 16.26 -3.96 10.35
N ILE A 17 16.16 -5.23 10.72
CA ILE A 17 15.73 -6.30 9.80
C ILE A 17 14.29 -6.07 9.32
N LEU A 18 13.36 -5.72 10.22
CA LEU A 18 11.96 -5.47 9.87
C LEU A 18 11.83 -4.28 8.91
N VAL A 19 12.54 -3.19 9.17
CA VAL A 19 12.58 -2.02 8.27
C VAL A 19 13.15 -2.41 6.91
N LYS A 20 14.24 -3.20 6.86
CA LYS A 20 14.77 -3.69 5.59
C LYS A 20 13.75 -4.51 4.81
N ARG A 21 13.04 -5.44 5.46
CA ARG A 21 12.01 -6.24 4.79
C ARG A 21 10.83 -5.40 4.32
N PHE A 22 10.42 -4.41 5.09
CA PHE A 22 9.39 -3.48 4.65
C PHE A 22 9.81 -2.69 3.40
N VAL A 23 11.02 -2.14 3.39
CA VAL A 23 11.51 -1.35 2.26
C VAL A 23 11.77 -2.21 1.02
N PHE A 24 12.50 -3.31 1.17
CA PHE A 24 12.96 -4.09 0.02
C PHE A 24 11.97 -5.14 -0.44
N ASP A 25 11.22 -5.79 0.47
CA ASP A 25 10.32 -6.89 0.12
C ASP A 25 8.87 -6.41 -0.05
N TYR A 26 8.39 -5.51 0.82
CA TYR A 26 6.98 -5.08 0.80
C TYR A 26 6.73 -3.87 -0.11
N LEU A 27 7.50 -2.79 0.06
CA LEU A 27 7.40 -1.62 -0.81
C LEU A 27 8.02 -1.90 -2.18
N SER A 28 9.17 -2.59 -2.20
CA SER A 28 9.97 -2.81 -3.41
C SER A 28 10.35 -1.51 -4.13
N ALA A 29 10.99 -1.61 -5.29
CA ALA A 29 11.40 -0.42 -6.05
C ALA A 29 10.20 0.46 -6.46
N ASP A 30 9.09 -0.15 -6.87
CA ASP A 30 7.92 0.57 -7.38
C ASP A 30 7.18 1.31 -6.27
N GLY A 31 7.02 0.70 -5.08
CA GLY A 31 6.42 1.38 -3.94
C GLY A 31 7.26 2.55 -3.43
N ILE A 32 8.60 2.44 -3.50
CA ILE A 32 9.50 3.55 -3.19
C ILE A 32 9.35 4.68 -4.23
N LEU A 33 9.21 4.34 -5.51
CA LEU A 33 8.98 5.32 -6.58
C LEU A 33 7.66 6.09 -6.34
N ILE A 34 6.57 5.39 -6.06
CA ILE A 34 5.27 6.01 -5.77
C ILE A 34 5.36 6.92 -4.53
N LEU A 35 6.02 6.46 -3.45
CA LEU A 35 6.21 7.29 -2.26
C LEU A 35 7.02 8.57 -2.55
N ARG A 36 8.02 8.50 -3.43
CA ARG A 36 8.78 9.69 -3.87
C ARG A 36 7.88 10.65 -4.65
N LEU A 37 7.12 10.14 -5.60
CA LEU A 37 6.17 10.96 -6.37
C LEU A 37 5.14 11.63 -5.44
N ILE A 38 4.62 10.92 -4.44
CA ILE A 38 3.71 11.49 -3.45
C ILE A 38 4.41 12.61 -2.66
N SER A 39 5.63 12.37 -2.18
CA SER A 39 6.40 13.36 -1.41
C SER A 39 6.76 14.61 -2.20
N GLU A 40 6.89 14.51 -3.53
CA GLU A 40 7.16 15.65 -4.40
C GLU A 40 5.91 16.52 -4.62
N ASN A 41 4.71 15.96 -4.44
CA ASN A 41 3.44 16.62 -4.75
C ASN A 41 2.62 16.98 -3.50
N ILE A 42 3.00 16.49 -2.32
CA ILE A 42 2.26 16.64 -1.07
C ILE A 42 3.25 16.96 0.07
N SER A 43 2.75 17.51 1.18
CA SER A 43 3.55 17.75 2.37
C SER A 43 4.17 16.48 2.97
N ASP A 44 5.32 16.66 3.63
CA ASP A 44 6.00 15.60 4.39
C ASP A 44 5.12 14.99 5.47
N LEU A 45 4.24 15.79 6.08
CA LEU A 45 3.30 15.34 7.11
C LEU A 45 2.38 14.24 6.57
N LEU A 46 1.70 14.50 5.44
CA LEU A 46 0.79 13.54 4.83
C LEU A 46 1.55 12.35 4.25
N THR A 47 2.75 12.58 3.70
CA THR A 47 3.64 11.48 3.25
C THR A 47 3.98 10.54 4.42
N SER A 48 4.26 11.10 5.61
CA SER A 48 4.51 10.32 6.81
C SER A 48 3.28 9.51 7.25
N GLU A 49 2.06 10.06 7.13
CA GLU A 49 0.83 9.34 7.41
C GLU A 49 0.64 8.14 6.48
N VAL A 50 0.91 8.31 5.18
CA VAL A 50 0.87 7.22 4.20
C VAL A 50 1.87 6.12 4.55
N ILE A 51 3.12 6.48 4.87
CA ILE A 51 4.15 5.52 5.26
C ILE A 51 3.73 4.76 6.54
N ASN A 52 3.15 5.46 7.51
CA ASN A 52 2.67 4.86 8.76
C ASN A 52 1.55 3.84 8.50
N GLU A 53 0.60 4.15 7.62
CA GLU A 53 -0.48 3.22 7.29
C GLU A 53 0.04 1.99 6.51
N LEU A 54 0.94 2.20 5.55
CA LEU A 54 1.61 1.10 4.84
C LEU A 54 2.39 0.18 5.80
N TRP A 55 3.04 0.76 6.80
CA TRP A 55 3.73 -0.01 7.84
C TRP A 55 2.75 -0.80 8.73
N ASN A 56 1.60 -0.22 9.06
CA ASN A 56 0.55 -0.92 9.81
C ASN A 56 0.00 -2.11 9.03
N GLU A 57 -0.29 -1.92 7.74
CA GLU A 57 -0.70 -2.99 6.84
C GLU A 57 0.37 -4.07 6.68
N TYR A 58 1.64 -3.68 6.53
CA TYR A 58 2.75 -4.62 6.51
C TYR A 58 2.81 -5.47 7.79
N LYS A 59 2.70 -4.84 8.97
CA LYS A 59 2.69 -5.57 10.25
C LYS A 59 1.56 -6.58 10.31
N LYS A 60 0.34 -6.20 9.90
CA LYS A 60 -0.81 -7.13 9.83
C LYS A 60 -0.44 -8.36 8.99
N ILE A 61 0.01 -8.16 7.75
CA ILE A 61 0.40 -9.24 6.83
C ILE A 61 1.57 -10.07 7.38
N SER A 62 2.55 -9.45 8.03
CA SER A 62 3.71 -10.15 8.60
C SER A 62 3.36 -11.01 9.82
N ASN A 63 2.31 -10.64 10.56
CA ASN A 63 1.80 -11.37 11.71
C ASN A 63 0.86 -12.51 11.29
N LEU A 64 0.43 -12.54 10.02
CA LEU A 64 -0.36 -13.62 9.46
C LEU A 64 0.56 -14.78 9.08
N SER A 65 0.22 -15.98 9.57
CA SER A 65 0.90 -17.25 9.25
C SER A 65 1.19 -17.38 7.74
N PRO A 66 2.33 -17.95 7.32
CA PRO A 66 2.73 -18.08 5.91
C PRO A 66 1.65 -18.69 5.01
N THR A 67 0.75 -19.51 5.54
CA THR A 67 -0.40 -20.10 4.84
C THR A 67 -1.40 -19.05 4.31
N ASN A 68 -1.45 -17.85 4.88
CA ASN A 68 -2.44 -16.83 4.52
C ASN A 68 -1.91 -15.74 3.57
N ARG A 69 -0.60 -15.70 3.25
CA ARG A 69 -0.01 -14.65 2.39
C ARG A 69 -0.64 -14.61 1.00
N GLU A 70 -0.87 -15.78 0.41
CA GLU A 70 -1.52 -15.92 -0.90
C GLU A 70 -2.97 -15.41 -0.89
N LYS A 71 -3.66 -15.56 0.25
CA LYS A 71 -5.05 -15.08 0.43
C LYS A 71 -5.13 -13.54 0.37
N TYR A 72 -4.18 -12.81 0.97
CA TYR A 72 -4.17 -11.34 0.93
C TYR A 72 -3.69 -10.77 -0.41
N GLN A 73 -2.78 -11.47 -1.10
CA GLN A 73 -2.38 -11.09 -2.46
C GLN A 73 -3.56 -11.21 -3.44
N ARG A 74 -4.41 -12.23 -3.28
CA ARG A 74 -5.62 -12.40 -4.10
C ARG A 74 -6.73 -11.39 -3.78
N LEU A 75 -6.95 -11.07 -2.51
CA LEU A 75 -7.96 -10.09 -2.10
C LEU A 75 -7.66 -8.65 -2.57
N ARG A 76 -6.38 -8.31 -2.78
CA ARG A 76 -5.99 -7.00 -3.36
C ARG A 76 -6.35 -6.86 -4.84
N LEU A 77 -6.47 -7.96 -5.58
CA LEU A 77 -6.86 -7.95 -7.00
C LEU A 77 -8.39 -7.87 -7.21
N THR A 78 -9.19 -7.98 -6.14
CA THR A 78 -10.66 -8.04 -6.22
C THR A 78 -11.35 -6.91 -5.46
N SER A 79 -10.68 -5.76 -5.23
CA SER A 79 -11.41 -4.60 -4.72
C SER A 79 -12.44 -4.16 -5.76
N PRO A 80 -13.74 -4.06 -5.42
CA PRO A 80 -14.71 -3.46 -6.32
C PRO A 80 -14.28 -2.02 -6.57
N GLN A 81 -14.10 -1.65 -7.83
CA GLN A 81 -14.04 -0.24 -8.20
C GLN A 81 -15.43 0.34 -7.94
N THR A 82 -15.60 1.07 -6.85
CA THR A 82 -16.81 1.85 -6.61
C THR A 82 -16.77 3.05 -7.56
N THR A 83 -17.26 2.86 -8.78
CA THR A 83 -17.56 3.93 -9.72
C THR A 83 -18.86 4.60 -9.28
N ASP A 84 -18.83 5.41 -8.23
CA ASP A 84 -19.94 6.32 -7.93
C ASP A 84 -19.79 7.59 -8.76
N MET A 85 -20.14 7.49 -10.05
CA MET A 85 -20.44 8.66 -10.88
C MET A 85 -21.78 9.25 -10.43
N ILE A 86 -21.74 10.24 -9.54
CA ILE A 86 -22.86 11.18 -9.37
C ILE A 86 -22.57 12.40 -10.24
N THR A 87 -23.17 12.46 -11.44
CA THR A 87 -23.78 13.71 -11.92
C THR A 87 -24.93 13.35 -12.84
N THR A 88 -26.14 13.42 -12.30
CA THR A 88 -27.38 13.51 -13.05
C THR A 88 -27.38 14.75 -13.94
N THR A 89 -27.45 14.59 -15.25
CA THR A 89 -28.09 15.56 -16.15
C THR A 89 -28.63 14.84 -17.38
N THR A 90 -29.95 14.66 -17.36
CA THR A 90 -30.84 14.41 -18.48
C THR A 90 -30.42 15.17 -19.74
N THR A 91 -30.40 14.52 -20.92
CA THR A 91 -31.12 14.93 -22.15
C THR A 91 -30.82 13.97 -23.32
N ARG A 92 -31.86 13.18 -23.66
CA ARG A 92 -32.34 12.84 -25.03
C ARG A 92 -31.49 11.94 -25.94
N ASN A 93 -32.04 10.74 -26.17
CA ASN A 93 -31.90 9.85 -27.34
C ASN A 93 -30.99 10.35 -28.47
N MET A 94 -29.83 9.70 -28.64
CA MET A 94 -29.09 9.69 -29.90
C MET A 94 -28.81 8.24 -30.28
N HIS A 95 -29.57 7.77 -31.26
CA HIS A 95 -29.51 6.46 -31.88
C HIS A 95 -28.29 6.39 -32.81
N TYR A 96 -27.27 5.59 -32.47
CA TYR A 96 -26.14 5.35 -33.37
C TYR A 96 -26.41 4.15 -34.28
N ARG A 97 -26.54 4.41 -35.59
CA ARG A 97 -26.54 3.41 -36.67
C ARG A 97 -25.10 2.98 -36.99
N PRO A 98 -24.81 1.69 -37.22
CA PRO A 98 -23.51 1.29 -37.74
C PRO A 98 -23.46 1.51 -39.27
N MET A 99 -22.38 2.16 -39.74
CA MET A 99 -21.99 2.18 -41.14
C MET A 99 -21.06 1.01 -41.43
N PHE A 100 -21.47 0.12 -42.33
CA PHE A 100 -20.55 -0.69 -43.13
C PHE A 100 -20.89 -0.48 -44.60
N LYS A 101 -19.83 -0.42 -45.42
CA LYS A 101 -19.79 0.02 -46.83
C LYS A 101 -20.76 -0.72 -47.74
#